data_AF-A0A6G2DER2-F1
#
_entry.id   AF-A0A6G2DER2-F1
#
_cell.length_a   1.000
_cell.length_b   1.000
_cell.length_c   1.000
_cell.angle_alpha   90.00
_cell.angle_beta   90.00
_cell.angle_gamma   90.00
#
_symmetry.space_group_name_H-M   'P 1'
#
loop_
_entity.id
_entity.type
_entity.pdbx_description
1 polymer ?
#
loop_
_entity_poly.entity_id
_entity_poly.type
_entity_poly.pdbx_seq_one_letter_code
_entity_poly.pdbx_strand_id
1 'polypeptide(L)'
;DDVLDSIKQQGTYNGKFYAFGFSESNVGVYYNKKMFKEAGIAESELPTLEKPWTWDEFNTIAKKLKDHYNKPAIDFRINSNDEMLPYAYMPLIWSNNGSVVNEDGTKAEGYFNSK
;
A
#
# COMPACT_ATOMS: atom_id res chain seq x y z
N ASP A 1 5.91 -9.78 23.38
CA ASP A 1 4.61 -9.88 22.70
C ASP A 1 3.87 -8.55 22.62
N ASP A 2 4.27 -7.54 23.40
CA ASP A 2 3.64 -6.21 23.43
C ASP A 2 4.15 -5.19 22.40
N VAL A 3 5.06 -5.60 21.50
CA VAL A 3 5.71 -4.70 20.53
C VAL A 3 5.73 -5.36 19.15
N LEU A 4 5.27 -4.63 18.14
CA LEU A 4 5.29 -5.04 16.74
C LEU A 4 6.72 -5.37 16.28
N ASP A 5 6.84 -6.39 15.44
CA ASP A 5 8.15 -6.81 14.94
C ASP A 5 8.79 -5.78 14.00
N SER A 6 7.98 -4.99 13.29
CA SER A 6 8.41 -3.84 12.49
C SER A 6 9.23 -2.84 13.31
N ILE A 7 8.77 -2.49 14.52
CA ILE A 7 9.44 -1.55 15.42
C ILE A 7 10.81 -2.11 15.84
N LYS A 8 10.86 -3.41 16.17
CA LYS A 8 12.12 -4.07 16.56
C LYS A 8 13.09 -4.10 15.38
N GLN A 9 12.60 -4.43 14.18
CA GLN A 9 13.39 -4.49 12.95
C GLN A 9 13.96 -3.11 12.61
N GLN A 10 13.13 -2.06 12.60
CA GLN A 10 13.55 -0.69 12.32
C GLN A 10 14.63 -0.20 13.30
N GLY A 11 14.50 -0.56 14.58
CA GLY A 11 15.44 -0.16 15.62
C GLY A 11 16.73 -0.99 15.70
N THR A 12 16.86 -2.07 14.91
CA THR A 12 17.96 -3.03 15.01
C THR A 12 18.93 -2.88 13.86
N TYR A 13 20.23 -2.79 14.17
CA TYR A 13 21.30 -2.84 13.19
C TYR A 13 22.40 -3.79 13.66
N ASN A 14 22.87 -4.69 12.79
CA ASN A 14 23.87 -5.72 13.11
C ASN A 14 23.57 -6.49 14.43
N GLY A 15 22.31 -6.90 14.60
CA GLY A 15 21.84 -7.68 15.76
C GLY A 15 21.78 -6.90 17.07
N LYS A 16 22.00 -5.58 17.06
CA LYS A 16 21.92 -4.71 18.24
C LYS A 16 20.76 -3.74 18.08
N PHE A 17 19.96 -3.62 19.14
CA PHE A 17 18.82 -2.71 19.19
C PHE A 17 19.27 -1.33 19.69
N TYR A 18 19.04 -0.30 18.87
CA TYR A 18 19.53 1.07 19.11
C TYR A 18 18.41 2.08 19.38
N ALA A 19 17.23 1.88 18.80
CA ALA A 19 16.16 2.86 18.87
C ALA A 19 14.80 2.17 19.03
N PHE A 20 14.00 2.64 19.98
CA PHE A 20 12.62 2.21 20.13
C PHE A 20 11.70 3.21 19.42
N GLY A 21 10.97 2.72 18.41
CA GLY A 21 9.97 3.52 17.71
C GLY A 21 8.84 3.90 18.65
N PHE A 22 8.67 5.20 18.91
CA PHE A 22 7.61 5.70 19.80
C PHE A 22 6.21 5.49 19.21
N SER A 23 6.08 5.63 17.89
CA SER A 23 4.84 5.45 17.14
C SER A 23 5.14 4.92 15.75
N GLU A 24 4.24 4.12 15.19
CA GLU A 24 4.30 3.67 13.80
C GLU A 24 3.27 4.42 12.96
N SER A 25 3.73 4.99 11.85
CA SER A 25 2.87 5.67 10.88
C SER A 25 2.51 4.68 9.77
N ASN A 26 1.27 4.68 9.32
CA ASN A 26 0.79 3.79 8.26
C ASN A 26 -0.01 4.57 7.22
N VAL A 27 -0.24 3.91 6.09
CA VAL A 27 -1.03 4.43 4.98
C VAL A 27 -2.20 3.49 4.74
N GLY A 28 -3.39 4.07 4.67
CA GLY A 28 -4.64 3.34 4.42
C GLY A 28 -5.42 3.96 3.28
N VAL A 29 -6.12 3.12 2.51
CA VAL A 29 -7.06 3.58 1.49
C VAL A 29 -8.44 3.70 2.13
N TYR A 30 -8.97 4.92 2.19
CA TYR A 30 -10.32 5.20 2.61
C TYR A 30 -11.24 5.35 1.40
N TYR A 31 -12.52 5.05 1.58
CA TYR A 31 -13.51 5.12 0.50
C TYR A 31 -14.77 5.89 0.92
N ASN A 32 -15.43 6.48 -0.08
CA ASN A 32 -16.71 7.16 0.11
C ASN A 32 -17.85 6.16 -0.11
N LYS A 33 -18.50 5.75 1.00
CA LYS A 33 -19.62 4.78 1.00
C LYS A 33 -20.76 5.18 0.06
N LYS A 34 -21.12 6.47 0.01
CA LYS A 34 -22.19 6.97 -0.86
C LYS A 34 -21.82 6.77 -2.33
N MET A 35 -20.58 7.11 -2.69
CA MET A 35 -20.12 6.96 -4.07
C MET A 35 -20.05 5.51 -4.53
N PHE A 36 -19.63 4.61 -3.63
CA PHE A 36 -19.62 3.18 -3.92
C PHE A 36 -21.03 2.65 -4.19
N LYS A 37 -22.00 3.04 -3.34
CA LYS A 37 -23.40 2.66 -3.52
C LYS A 37 -23.99 3.19 -4.83
N GLU A 38 -23.74 4.46 -5.16
CA GLU A 38 -24.19 5.07 -6.42
C GLU A 38 -23.59 4.40 -7.65
N ALA A 39 -22.32 3.97 -7.58
CA ALA A 39 -21.66 3.18 -8.61
C ALA A 39 -22.08 1.70 -8.65
N GLY A 40 -23.04 1.28 -7.82
CA GLY A 40 -23.57 -0.08 -7.80
C GLY A 40 -22.62 -1.11 -7.17
N ILE A 41 -21.68 -0.69 -6.33
CA ILE A 41 -20.80 -1.57 -5.57
C ILE A 41 -21.52 -2.00 -4.29
N ALA A 42 -21.75 -3.30 -4.15
CA ALA A 42 -22.43 -3.87 -2.97
C ALA A 42 -21.47 -4.00 -1.77
N GLU A 43 -22.02 -3.98 -0.55
CA GLU A 43 -21.21 -4.16 0.66
C GLU A 43 -20.50 -5.52 0.70
N SER A 44 -21.08 -6.55 0.09
CA SER A 44 -20.46 -7.88 -0.05
C SER A 44 -19.24 -7.91 -0.97
N GLU A 45 -19.04 -6.87 -1.77
CA GLU A 45 -17.85 -6.69 -2.61
C GLU A 45 -16.72 -5.97 -1.86
N LEU A 46 -16.93 -5.48 -0.63
CA LEU A 46 -15.89 -4.79 0.15
C LEU A 46 -14.92 -5.79 0.81
N PRO A 47 -13.65 -5.41 1.01
CA PRO A 47 -12.69 -6.30 1.63
C PRO A 47 -12.92 -6.35 3.15
N THR A 48 -12.66 -7.52 3.74
CA THR A 48 -12.57 -7.70 5.19
C THR A 48 -11.19 -8.23 5.56
N LEU A 49 -10.87 -8.31 6.87
CA LEU A 49 -9.61 -8.91 7.31
C LEU A 49 -9.54 -10.41 6.96
N GLU A 50 -10.67 -11.12 6.98
CA GLU A 50 -10.76 -12.54 6.63
C GLU A 50 -10.78 -12.77 5.12
N LYS A 51 -11.28 -11.78 4.37
CA LYS A 51 -11.36 -11.81 2.91
C LYS A 51 -10.83 -10.49 2.33
N PRO A 52 -9.50 -10.29 2.33
CA PRO A 52 -8.90 -9.12 1.71
C PRO A 52 -9.12 -9.17 0.20
N TRP A 53 -9.08 -8.01 -0.45
CA TRP A 53 -9.09 -7.95 -1.90
C TRP A 53 -7.79 -8.46 -2.49
N THR A 54 -7.92 -9.18 -3.61
CA THR A 54 -6.87 -9.33 -4.60
C THR A 54 -6.67 -8.04 -5.40
N TRP A 55 -5.54 -7.92 -6.08
CA TRP A 55 -5.29 -6.81 -7.00
C TRP A 55 -6.32 -6.73 -8.13
N ASP A 56 -6.80 -7.86 -8.63
CA ASP A 56 -7.83 -7.90 -9.67
C ASP A 56 -9.18 -7.38 -9.17
N GLU A 57 -9.58 -7.72 -7.94
CA GLU A 57 -10.79 -7.18 -7.30
C GLU A 57 -10.66 -5.67 -7.07
N PHE A 58 -9.53 -5.22 -6.53
CA PHE A 58 -9.24 -3.79 -6.35
C PHE A 58 -9.33 -3.03 -7.68
N ASN A 59 -8.71 -3.54 -8.74
CA ASN A 59 -8.75 -2.93 -10.08
C ASN A 59 -10.17 -2.95 -10.68
N THR A 60 -10.94 -4.00 -10.44
CA THR A 60 -12.34 -4.11 -10.87
C THR A 60 -13.20 -3.03 -10.21
N ILE A 61 -13.04 -2.83 -8.90
CA ILE A 61 -13.75 -1.77 -8.16
C ILE A 61 -13.32 -0.38 -8.63
N ALA A 62 -12.02 -0.14 -8.79
CA ALA A 62 -11.50 1.12 -9.32
C ALA A 62 -12.03 1.42 -10.73
N LYS A 63 -12.16 0.40 -11.58
CA LYS A 63 -12.76 0.52 -12.92
C LYS A 63 -14.24 0.90 -12.85
N LYS A 64 -15.04 0.25 -12.01
CA LYS A 64 -16.47 0.61 -11.83
C LYS A 64 -16.65 2.07 -11.45
N LEU A 65 -15.86 2.54 -10.47
CA LEU A 65 -15.86 3.93 -10.03
C LEU A 65 -15.44 4.88 -11.16
N LYS A 66 -14.40 4.52 -11.90
CA LYS A 66 -13.93 5.31 -13.04
C LYS A 66 -15.00 5.46 -14.12
N ASP A 67 -15.61 4.35 -14.50
CA ASP A 67 -16.60 4.31 -15.57
C ASP A 67 -17.89 5.06 -15.16
N HIS A 68 -18.29 4.98 -13.88
CA HIS A 68 -19.46 5.69 -13.36
C HIS A 68 -19.25 7.21 -13.22
N TYR A 69 -18.11 7.64 -12.68
CA TYR A 69 -17.84 9.05 -12.39
C TYR A 69 -17.05 9.79 -13.48
N ASN A 70 -16.59 9.06 -14.51
CA ASN A 70 -15.70 9.56 -15.56
C ASN A 70 -14.45 10.27 -15.00
N LYS A 71 -13.89 9.73 -13.91
CA LYS A 71 -12.72 10.25 -13.19
C LYS A 71 -11.90 9.10 -12.58
N PRO A 72 -10.58 9.24 -12.40
CA PRO A 72 -9.81 8.23 -11.66
C PRO A 72 -10.41 7.94 -10.28
N ALA A 73 -10.48 6.67 -9.89
CA ALA A 73 -10.99 6.28 -8.57
C ALA A 73 -10.08 6.74 -7.42
N ILE A 74 -8.77 6.76 -7.67
CA ILE A 74 -7.74 7.26 -6.78
C ILE A 74 -6.74 8.05 -7.63
N ASP A 75 -6.38 9.23 -7.16
CA ASP A 75 -5.26 9.99 -7.72
C ASP A 75 -4.01 9.73 -6.88
N PHE A 76 -3.13 8.89 -7.40
CA PHE A 76 -1.86 8.55 -6.76
C PHE A 76 -0.77 9.61 -6.95
N ARG A 77 -1.03 10.75 -7.62
CA ARG A 77 -0.05 11.85 -7.72
C ARG A 77 1.39 11.39 -8.00
N ILE A 78 1.56 10.46 -8.94
CA ILE A 78 2.85 9.80 -9.24
C ILE A 78 3.91 10.77 -9.79
N ASN A 79 3.51 12.02 -10.05
CA ASN A 79 4.37 13.13 -10.47
C ASN A 79 4.92 13.96 -9.29
N SER A 80 4.59 13.62 -8.04
CA SER A 80 5.21 14.22 -6.86
C SER A 80 6.72 13.91 -6.81
N ASN A 81 7.53 14.81 -6.27
CA ASN A 81 8.98 14.59 -6.06
C ASN A 81 9.32 14.63 -4.55
N ASP A 82 8.37 14.22 -3.72
CA ASP A 82 8.48 14.23 -2.27
C ASP A 82 8.42 12.81 -1.70
N GLU A 83 8.60 12.71 -0.38
CA GLU A 83 8.67 11.45 0.35
C GLU A 83 7.35 10.65 0.32
N MET A 84 6.23 11.26 -0.08
CA MET A 84 4.97 10.53 -0.23
C MET A 84 5.06 9.42 -1.28
N LEU A 85 5.90 9.58 -2.31
CA LEU A 85 6.05 8.52 -3.32
C LEU A 85 6.52 7.19 -2.69
N PRO A 86 7.70 7.12 -2.01
CA PRO A 86 8.11 5.89 -1.36
C PRO A 86 7.18 5.53 -0.18
N TYR A 87 6.83 6.49 0.67
CA TYR A 87 6.07 6.21 1.89
C TYR A 87 4.66 5.65 1.61
N ALA A 88 3.93 6.22 0.65
CA ALA A 88 2.57 5.79 0.35
C ALA A 88 2.49 4.62 -0.64
N TYR A 89 3.47 4.46 -1.55
CA TYR A 89 3.32 3.53 -2.69
C TYR A 89 4.22 2.30 -2.65
N MET A 90 5.30 2.28 -1.87
CA MET A 90 6.06 1.05 -1.65
C MET A 90 5.19 -0.10 -1.08
N PRO A 91 4.22 0.15 -0.18
CA PRO A 91 3.30 -0.89 0.26
C PRO A 91 2.51 -1.55 -0.88
N LEU A 92 2.20 -0.80 -1.95
CA LEU A 92 1.52 -1.35 -3.13
C LEU A 92 2.45 -2.26 -3.94
N ILE A 93 3.75 -1.95 -3.99
CA ILE A 93 4.74 -2.80 -4.66
C ILE A 93 4.89 -4.11 -3.87
N TRP A 94 5.07 -4.02 -2.56
CA TRP A 94 5.24 -5.19 -1.69
C TRP A 94 4.00 -6.07 -1.64
N SER A 95 2.80 -5.49 -1.63
CA SER A 95 1.55 -6.26 -1.65
C SER A 95 1.30 -6.99 -2.97
N ASN A 96 2.03 -6.62 -4.03
CA ASN A 96 2.02 -7.32 -5.32
C ASN A 96 3.26 -8.18 -5.53
N ASN A 97 3.90 -8.63 -4.45
CA ASN A 97 5.10 -9.47 -4.43
C ASN A 97 6.34 -8.83 -5.11
N GLY A 98 6.32 -7.51 -5.30
CA GLY A 98 7.47 -6.76 -5.80
C GLY A 98 8.44 -6.37 -4.69
N SER A 99 9.65 -5.97 -5.08
CA SER A 99 10.63 -5.35 -4.18
C SER A 99 11.26 -4.14 -4.84
N VAL A 100 11.61 -3.15 -4.02
CA VAL A 100 12.31 -1.93 -4.44
C VAL A 100 13.84 -2.08 -4.46
N VAL A 101 14.37 -3.04 -3.70
CA VAL A 101 15.80 -3.31 -3.55
C VAL A 101 16.04 -4.81 -3.46
N ASN A 102 17.29 -5.24 -3.66
CA ASN A 102 17.69 -6.62 -3.38
C ASN A 102 17.58 -6.97 -1.89
N GLU A 103 17.69 -8.25 -1.56
CA GLU A 103 17.57 -8.76 -0.18
C GLU A 103 18.53 -8.07 0.81
N ASP A 104 19.73 -7.69 0.37
CA ASP A 104 20.72 -6.99 1.20
C ASP A 104 20.44 -5.48 1.35
N GLY A 105 19.47 -4.92 0.63
CA GLY A 105 19.17 -3.49 0.62
C GLY A 105 20.25 -2.59 -0.01
N THR A 106 21.13 -3.15 -0.85
CA THR A 106 22.30 -2.45 -1.42
C THR A 106 22.13 -2.04 -2.89
N LYS A 107 21.13 -2.58 -3.60
CA LYS A 107 20.88 -2.32 -5.03
C LYS A 107 19.40 -2.17 -5.33
N ALA A 108 19.03 -1.11 -6.03
CA ALA A 108 17.67 -0.86 -6.52
C ALA A 108 17.51 -1.18 -8.03
N GLU A 109 18.58 -0.98 -8.81
CA GLU A 109 18.58 -1.29 -10.24
C GLU A 109 18.44 -2.79 -10.49
N GLY A 110 17.57 -3.17 -11.42
CA GLY A 110 17.20 -4.55 -11.70
C GLY A 110 16.19 -5.13 -10.70
N TYR A 111 15.73 -4.36 -9.72
CA TYR A 111 14.65 -4.73 -8.79
C TYR A 111 13.47 -3.77 -8.95
N PHE A 112 13.65 -2.49 -8.59
CA PHE A 112 12.61 -1.48 -8.72
C PHE A 112 12.17 -1.24 -10.17
N ASN A 113 13.12 -1.30 -11.10
CA ASN A 113 12.90 -1.15 -12.54
C ASN A 113 13.05 -2.48 -13.30
N SER A 114 12.88 -3.62 -12.62
CA SER A 114 12.74 -4.91 -13.31
C SER A 114 11.45 -4.91 -14.14
N LYS A 115 11.52 -5.51 -15.32
CA LYS A 115 10.43 -5.50 -16.31
C LYS A 115 9.20 -6.27 -15.85
#